data_AF-A0A357YXZ7-F1
#
_entry.id   AF-A0A357YXZ7-F1
#
_cell.length_a   1.000
_cell.length_b   1.000
_cell.length_c   1.000
_cell.angle_alpha   90.00
_cell.angle_beta   90.00
_cell.angle_gamma   90.00
#
_symmetry.space_group_name_H-M   'P 1'
#
loop_
_entity.id
_entity.type
_entity.pdbx_description
1 polymer ?
#
loop_
_entity_poly.entity_id
_entity_poly.type
_entity_poly.pdbx_seq_one_letter_code
_entity_poly.pdbx_strand_id
1 'polypeptide(L)' 'MDNQTIKRDLFDFEVGYLTQSPCVNCEFREHLPKCHADCIILDQIQTRLARGISSQSSGYES' A
#
# COMPACT_ATOMS: atom_id res chain seq x y z
N MET A 1 -24.64 15.59 31.89
CA MET A 1 -24.03 16.28 30.73
C MET A 1 -22.85 15.43 30.30
N ASP A 2 -23.22 14.40 29.58
CA ASP A 2 -22.44 13.21 29.29
C ASP A 2 -21.54 13.56 28.11
N ASN A 3 -20.26 13.74 28.41
CA ASN A 3 -19.26 14.15 27.45
C ASN A 3 -19.00 12.98 26.48
N GLN A 4 -19.80 12.89 25.41
CA GLN A 4 -19.62 11.92 24.34
C GLN A 4 -18.33 12.23 23.60
N THR A 5 -17.23 11.62 24.05
CA THR A 5 -15.98 11.58 23.31
C THR A 5 -16.21 10.80 22.02
N ILE A 6 -16.45 11.52 20.92
CA ILE A 6 -16.55 10.95 19.58
C ILE A 6 -15.21 10.27 19.27
N LYS A 7 -15.16 8.93 19.29
CA LYS A 7 -14.04 8.13 18.76
C LYS A 7 -13.97 8.37 17.25
N ARG A 8 -13.09 9.27 16.82
CA ARG A 8 -12.91 9.68 15.41
C ARG A 8 -12.02 8.73 14.59
N ASP A 9 -11.43 7.71 15.20
CA ASP A 9 -10.37 6.91 14.58
C ASP A 9 -10.73 5.42 14.47
N LEU A 10 -11.90 5.10 13.93
CA LEU A 10 -12.24 3.73 13.50
C LEU A 10 -11.83 3.56 12.03
N PHE A 11 -10.52 3.43 11.81
CA PHE A 11 -10.02 2.93 10.54
C PHE A 11 -10.01 1.39 10.60
N ASP A 12 -11.10 0.77 10.13
CA ASP A 12 -11.19 -0.68 9.96
C ASP A 12 -10.85 -1.01 8.50
N PHE A 13 -9.55 -1.05 8.19
CA PHE A 13 -9.10 -1.48 6.86
C PHE A 13 -8.06 -2.61 6.98
N GLU A 14 -8.30 -3.68 6.23
CA GLU A 14 -7.37 -4.79 6.06
C GLU A 14 -6.65 -4.64 4.72
N VAL A 15 -5.38 -4.23 4.77
CA VAL A 15 -4.51 -4.21 3.59
C VAL A 15 -3.82 -5.57 3.54
N GLY A 16 -4.38 -6.50 2.78
CA GLY A 16 -3.80 -7.83 2.58
C GLY A 16 -2.37 -7.77 2.00
N TYR A 17 -1.69 -8.91 1.98
CA TYR A 17 -0.33 -9.02 1.45
C TYR A 17 -0.31 -9.69 0.07
N LEU A 18 0.72 -9.39 -0.72
CA LEU A 18 0.97 -10.10 -1.98
C LEU A 18 1.57 -11.48 -1.65
N THR A 19 0.87 -12.55 -2.04
CA THR A 19 1.38 -13.92 -1.95
C THR A 19 2.44 -14.21 -3.01
N GLN A 20 2.38 -13.52 -4.16
CA GLN A 20 3.32 -13.65 -5.26
C GLN A 20 3.40 -12.34 -6.05
N SER A 21 4.58 -12.03 -6.59
CA SER A 21 4.73 -10.85 -7.46
C SER A 21 3.98 -11.06 -8.78
N PRO A 22 3.22 -10.06 -9.28
CA PRO A 22 2.57 -10.13 -10.58
C PRO A 22 3.58 -10.28 -11.73
N CYS A 23 4.85 -9.97 -11.50
CA CYS A 23 5.91 -10.11 -12.51
C CYS A 23 6.40 -11.55 -12.70
N VAL A 24 6.02 -12.52 -11.85
CA VAL A 24 6.54 -13.89 -11.94
C VAL A 24 6.09 -14.59 -13.23
N ASN A 25 4.83 -14.40 -13.61
CA ASN A 25 4.23 -14.95 -14.84
C ASN A 25 3.92 -13.88 -15.89
N CYS A 26 4.59 -12.72 -15.80
CA CYS A 26 4.35 -11.62 -16.73
C CYS A 26 4.93 -11.93 -18.12
N GLU A 27 4.16 -11.67 -19.16
CA GLU A 27 4.58 -11.82 -20.56
C GLU A 27 5.78 -10.91 -20.92
N PHE A 28 5.92 -9.78 -20.23
CA PHE A 28 7.02 -8.83 -20.42
C PHE A 28 8.21 -9.09 -19.49
N ARG A 29 8.33 -10.28 -18.91
CA ARG A 29 9.40 -10.61 -17.95
C ARG A 29 10.81 -10.38 -18.53
N GLU A 30 11.01 -10.61 -19.81
CA GLU A 30 12.30 -10.35 -20.49
C GLU A 30 12.66 -8.85 -20.57
N HIS A 31 11.67 -7.98 -20.44
CA HIS A 31 11.83 -6.52 -20.46
C HIS A 31 12.02 -5.92 -19.06
N LEU A 32 12.04 -6.74 -18.01
CA LEU A 32 12.40 -6.28 -16.67
C LEU A 32 13.86 -5.81 -16.64
N PRO A 33 14.19 -4.71 -15.92
CA PRO A 33 13.31 -3.88 -15.09
C PRO A 33 12.66 -2.71 -15.86
N LYS A 34 12.92 -2.55 -17.16
CA LYS A 34 12.51 -1.37 -17.94
C LYS A 34 10.99 -1.18 -17.96
N CYS A 35 10.22 -2.27 -18.02
CA CYS A 35 8.76 -2.21 -18.04
C CYS A 35 8.12 -1.79 -16.71
N HIS A 36 8.90 -1.69 -15.62
CA HIS A 36 8.37 -1.38 -14.28
C HIS A 36 7.78 0.03 -14.19
N ALA A 37 8.36 1.00 -14.89
CA ALA A 37 7.90 2.40 -14.89
C ALA A 37 6.51 2.57 -15.51
N ASP A 38 6.20 1.75 -16.52
CA ASP A 38 4.94 1.79 -17.26
C ASP A 38 3.96 0.68 -16.83
N CYS A 39 4.29 -0.07 -15.77
CA CYS A 39 3.48 -1.22 -15.35
C CYS A 39 2.28 -0.78 -14.50
N ILE A 40 1.11 -0.73 -15.14
CA ILE A 40 -0.17 -0.35 -14.51
C ILE A 40 -0.49 -1.22 -13.28
N ILE A 41 -0.19 -2.53 -13.32
CA ILE A 41 -0.48 -3.44 -12.20
C ILE A 41 0.36 -3.05 -10.97
N LEU A 42 1.64 -2.76 -11.17
CA LEU A 42 2.53 -2.36 -10.09
C LEU A 42 2.16 -0.98 -9.54
N ASP A 43 1.79 -0.04 -10.40
CA ASP A 43 1.30 1.29 -9.99
C ASP A 43 0.05 1.19 -9.10
N GLN A 44 -0.92 0.35 -9.47
CA GLN A 44 -2.13 0.13 -8.68
C GLN A 44 -1.82 -0.49 -7.31
N ILE A 45 -0.93 -1.49 -7.28
CA ILE A 45 -0.49 -2.13 -6.04
C ILE A 45 0.18 -1.10 -5.14
N GLN A 46 1.16 -0.37 -5.66
CA GLN A 46 1.89 0.66 -4.90
C GLN A 46 0.95 1.75 -4.39
N THR A 47 0.02 2.21 -5.22
CA THR A 47 -0.98 3.21 -4.84
C THR A 47 -1.90 2.70 -3.72
N ARG A 48 -2.39 1.46 -3.82
CA ARG A 48 -3.25 0.85 -2.78
C ARG A 48 -2.50 0.68 -1.47
N LEU A 49 -1.26 0.18 -1.52
CA LEU A 49 -0.41 0.01 -0.34
C LEU A 49 -0.07 1.36 0.28
N ALA A 50 0.32 2.37 -0.51
CA ALA A 50 0.64 3.71 -0.02
C ALA A 50 -0.57 4.41 0.63
N ARG A 51 -1.79 4.18 0.15
CA ARG A 51 -3.03 4.69 0.79
C ARG A 51 -3.35 3.99 2.11
N GLY A 52 -3.01 2.71 2.21
CA GLY A 52 -3.22 1.90 3.42
C GLY A 52 -2.15 2.12 4.49
N ILE A 53 -0.92 2.43 4.10
CA ILE A 53 0.14 2.82 5.02
C ILE A 53 -0.07 4.29 5.39
N SER A 54 -1.05 4.54 6.27
CA SER A 54 -1.18 5.83 6.96
C SER A 54 0.16 6.12 7.62
N SER A 55 0.76 7.26 7.28
CA SER A 55 2.09 7.65 7.72
C SER A 55 2.09 7.89 9.23
N GLN A 56 2.15 6.82 10.03
CA GLN A 56 2.69 6.93 11.38
C GLN A 56 4.17 7.22 11.20
N SER A 57 4.51 8.51 11.08
CA SER A 57 5.84 9.00 11.37
C SER A 57 6.10 8.63 12.83
N SER A 58 6.62 7.43 13.06
CA SER A 58 7.26 7.12 14.33
C SER A 58 8.41 8.12 14.42
N GLY A 59 8.28 9.10 15.32
CA GLY A 59 9.37 10.02 15.62
C GLY A 59 10.60 9.18 15.92
N TYR A 60 11.62 9.29 15.06
CA TYR A 60 12.95 8.90 15.47
C TYR A 60 13.37 9.99 16.47
N GLU A 61 13.21 9.72 17.75
CA GLU A 61 13.92 10.51 18.76
C GLU A 61 15.40 10.13 18.64
N SER A 62 16.23 11.14 18.32
CA SER A 62 17.69 11.04 18.22
C SER A 62 18.33 11.04 19.60
#